data_AF-A0A927B896-F1
#
_entry.id   AF-A0A927B896-F1
#
_cell.length_a   1.000
_cell.length_b   1.000
_cell.length_c   1.000
_cell.angle_alpha   90.00
_cell.angle_beta   90.00
_cell.angle_gamma   90.00
#
_symmetry.space_group_name_H-M   'P 1'
#
loop_
_entity.id
_entity.type
_entity.pdbx_description
1 polymer ?
#
loop_
_entity_poly.entity_id
_entity_poly.type
_entity_poly.pdbx_seq_one_letter_code
_entity_poly.pdbx_strand_id
1 'polypeptide(L)'
;MPVRAALSLPILFVTAAIINPLFAQIPASPGSFICNYTGGKVSSEVVCSPTTKSNGHAEKVVDRILKPIGLMRNFKVIECSNTDNCFATVLKGQRFIVYDGAFMAQIEEETETDWSAISIMAHEIGHHLQGHTIDGRGGQPQKEIEADKFSGFVLHQLGASLEESMIAVRALGDEHATSTHPAKPARLDAIRKGWLEAEAMYPKSRTLVKTPTAMAPKPVVSTSNPVAASRSVIAPKAPVRASVGCVSGDCEDGTGSFIYPTGERYTGEFEEGDKHGEGTEYYADGKIKYKGNFRDNLRWDYGIYFYRNGDKYAGWFQKNVPNGKGTYYFSDGERLVSTFKNGQPIQ
;
A
#
# COMPACT_ATOMS: atom_id res chain seq x y z
N MET A 1 51.68 65.40 35.15
CA MET A 1 52.45 64.14 35.37
C MET A 1 52.03 63.57 36.73
N PRO A 2 51.96 62.23 36.89
CA PRO A 2 50.67 61.52 36.95
C PRO A 2 50.33 60.91 38.33
N VAL A 3 49.06 60.57 38.55
CA VAL A 3 48.66 59.53 39.50
C VAL A 3 47.66 58.60 38.79
N ARG A 4 48.05 57.33 38.68
CA ARG A 4 47.23 56.22 38.18
C ARG A 4 46.18 55.85 39.23
N ALA A 5 44.94 55.60 38.82
CA ALA A 5 43.96 54.86 39.60
C ALA A 5 43.44 53.69 38.76
N ALA A 6 43.53 52.50 39.35
CA ALA A 6 43.22 51.20 38.77
C ALA A 6 41.71 50.99 38.63
N LEU A 7 41.26 50.44 37.50
CA LEU A 7 39.92 49.86 37.36
C LEU A 7 39.96 48.39 37.77
N SER A 8 39.15 48.05 38.78
CA SER A 8 38.75 46.70 39.16
C SER A 8 37.60 46.25 38.27
N LEU A 9 37.73 45.10 37.58
CA LEU A 9 36.60 44.40 36.96
C LEU A 9 36.12 43.29 37.91
N PRO A 10 34.80 43.15 38.16
CA PRO A 10 34.27 41.96 38.80
C PRO A 10 34.10 40.83 37.77
N ILE A 11 34.62 39.66 38.10
CA ILE A 11 34.41 38.40 37.39
C ILE A 11 33.02 37.87 37.81
N LEU A 12 32.08 37.84 36.86
CA LEU A 12 30.76 37.22 37.07
C LEU A 12 30.86 35.72 36.73
N PHE A 13 30.81 34.87 37.75
CA PHE A 13 30.62 33.43 37.58
C PHE A 13 29.19 33.16 37.12
N VAL A 14 29.02 32.70 35.88
CA VAL A 14 27.74 32.15 35.41
C VAL A 14 27.72 30.66 35.73
N THR A 15 26.95 30.28 36.75
CA THR A 15 26.61 28.88 37.00
C THR A 15 25.62 28.41 35.94
N ALA A 16 26.01 27.43 35.13
CA ALA A 16 25.12 26.78 34.18
C ALA A 16 24.12 25.89 34.95
N ALA A 17 22.88 26.37 35.09
CA ALA A 17 21.78 25.51 35.49
C ALA A 17 21.45 24.57 34.31
N ILE A 18 21.62 23.26 34.52
CA ILE A 18 21.15 22.23 33.60
C ILE A 18 19.63 22.20 33.69
N ILE A 19 18.97 22.88 32.75
CA ILE A 19 17.52 22.82 32.60
C ILE A 19 17.21 21.58 31.77
N ASN A 20 16.63 20.56 32.40
CA ASN A 20 15.96 19.47 31.70
C ASN A 20 14.87 20.09 30.81
N PRO A 21 14.83 19.86 29.49
CA PRO A 21 13.74 20.36 28.69
C PRO A 21 12.53 19.48 28.98
N LEU A 22 11.66 19.93 29.86
CA LEU A 22 10.27 19.53 29.86
C LEU A 22 9.73 19.93 28.47
N PHE A 23 9.38 18.94 27.65
CA PHE A 23 8.86 19.17 26.30
C PHE A 23 7.63 20.08 26.37
N ALA A 24 7.80 21.33 25.95
CA ALA A 24 6.68 22.21 25.70
C ALA A 24 5.95 21.70 24.45
N GLN A 25 4.76 21.14 24.66
CA GLN A 25 3.78 20.97 23.60
C GLN A 25 3.51 22.35 22.98
N ILE A 26 3.79 22.49 21.68
CA ILE A 26 3.52 23.73 20.95
C ILE A 26 2.03 23.73 20.61
N PRO A 27 1.22 24.69 21.08
CA PRO A 27 -0.19 24.76 20.73
C PRO A 27 -0.33 25.01 19.23
N ALA A 28 -1.19 24.22 18.58
CA ALA A 28 -1.50 24.33 17.16
C ALA A 28 -2.15 25.68 16.84
N SER A 29 -1.81 26.22 15.67
CA SER A 29 -2.62 27.27 15.02
C SER A 29 -4.02 26.70 14.75
N PRO A 30 -5.10 27.47 14.95
CA PRO A 30 -6.43 27.01 14.60
C PRO A 30 -6.50 26.72 13.08
N GLY A 31 -6.82 25.46 12.72
CA GLY A 31 -7.11 25.04 11.34
C GLY A 31 -6.03 24.20 10.63
N SER A 32 -5.40 23.21 11.27
CA SER A 32 -4.59 22.23 10.53
C SER A 32 -5.50 21.23 9.80
N PHE A 33 -5.33 21.14 8.46
CA PHE A 33 -5.93 20.06 7.67
C PHE A 33 -5.29 18.73 8.11
N ILE A 34 -6.13 17.78 8.51
CA ILE A 34 -5.77 16.37 8.72
C ILE A 34 -6.85 15.53 8.05
N CYS A 35 -6.44 14.75 7.05
CA CYS A 35 -7.24 13.65 6.53
C CYS A 35 -6.86 12.39 7.30
N ASN A 36 -7.80 11.48 7.54
CA ASN A 36 -7.45 10.12 7.93
C ASN A 36 -7.94 9.21 6.82
N TYR A 37 -7.03 8.50 6.18
CA TYR A 37 -7.38 7.66 5.04
C TYR A 37 -8.49 6.63 5.36
N THR A 38 -8.59 6.21 6.62
CA THR A 38 -9.60 5.28 7.18
C THR A 38 -10.77 5.97 7.91
N GLY A 39 -10.75 7.30 8.04
CA GLY A 39 -11.82 8.06 8.70
C GLY A 39 -11.78 8.12 10.23
N GLY A 40 -10.75 7.56 10.88
CA GLY A 40 -10.54 7.67 12.33
C GLY A 40 -10.31 9.11 12.81
N LYS A 41 -10.69 9.40 14.07
CA LYS A 41 -10.44 10.71 14.70
C LYS A 41 -8.95 10.87 14.99
N VAL A 42 -8.30 11.84 14.36
CA VAL A 42 -6.89 12.19 14.61
C VAL A 42 -6.81 13.55 15.28
N SER A 43 -5.92 13.70 16.27
CA SER A 43 -5.64 14.98 16.92
C SER A 43 -4.80 15.88 16.00
N SER A 44 -5.15 17.16 15.94
CA SER A 44 -4.41 18.23 15.25
C SER A 44 -2.96 18.41 15.72
N GLU A 45 -2.60 17.77 16.83
CA GLU A 45 -1.30 17.88 17.51
C GLU A 45 -0.27 16.84 17.06
N VAL A 46 -0.66 15.86 16.23
CA VAL A 46 0.23 14.75 15.86
C VAL A 46 1.03 15.07 14.61
N VAL A 47 1.94 16.03 14.72
CA VAL A 47 3.09 16.07 13.82
C VAL A 47 4.31 15.88 14.69
N CYS A 48 5.01 14.75 14.52
CA CYS A 48 6.30 14.51 15.16
C CYS A 48 7.25 15.65 14.82
N SER A 49 8.44 15.67 15.45
CA SER A 49 9.42 16.73 15.17
C SER A 49 9.53 16.98 13.65
N PRO A 50 9.36 18.23 13.16
CA PRO A 50 9.49 18.54 11.73
C PRO A 50 10.88 18.23 11.14
N THR A 51 11.83 17.85 12.00
CA THR A 51 13.17 17.36 11.64
C THR A 51 13.23 15.85 11.44
N THR A 52 12.17 15.12 11.77
CA THR A 52 12.07 13.68 11.52
C THR A 52 12.14 13.43 10.01
N LYS A 53 12.93 12.44 9.61
CA LYS A 53 13.13 12.10 8.20
C LYS A 53 12.14 11.00 7.80
N SER A 54 11.70 11.02 6.55
CA SER A 54 11.10 9.85 5.92
C SER A 54 12.16 8.77 5.67
N ASN A 55 11.71 7.55 5.40
CA ASN A 55 12.56 6.47 4.92
C ASN A 55 12.77 6.55 3.39
N GLY A 56 13.81 5.87 2.90
CA GLY A 56 14.15 5.91 1.47
C GLY A 56 13.09 5.28 0.55
N HIS A 57 12.21 4.43 1.08
CA HIS A 57 11.16 3.79 0.29
C HIS A 57 10.01 4.76 0.00
N ALA A 58 9.47 5.43 1.02
CA ALA A 58 8.42 6.43 0.87
C ALA A 58 8.87 7.62 0.01
N GLU A 59 10.13 8.04 0.15
CA GLU A 59 10.72 9.07 -0.71
C GLU A 59 10.73 8.66 -2.19
N LYS A 60 11.06 7.40 -2.49
CA LYS A 60 11.00 6.85 -3.85
C LYS A 60 9.57 6.74 -4.38
N VAL A 61 8.60 6.38 -3.53
CA VAL A 61 7.17 6.36 -3.91
C VAL A 61 6.71 7.76 -4.32
N VAL A 62 7.07 8.79 -3.56
CA VAL A 62 6.73 10.19 -3.89
C VAL A 62 7.40 10.64 -5.18
N ASP A 63 8.70 10.38 -5.34
CA ASP A 63 9.41 10.67 -6.58
C ASP A 63 8.78 9.98 -7.79
N ARG A 64 8.36 8.72 -7.61
CA ARG A 64 7.67 7.94 -8.63
C ARG A 64 6.33 8.55 -9.00
N ILE A 65 5.58 9.09 -8.04
CA ILE A 65 4.31 9.80 -8.30
C ILE A 65 4.57 11.10 -9.06
N LEU A 66 5.52 11.92 -8.62
CA LEU A 66 5.70 13.29 -9.10
C LEU A 66 6.42 13.39 -10.45
N LYS A 67 7.46 12.57 -10.69
CA LYS A 67 8.31 12.67 -11.89
C LYS A 67 7.54 12.46 -13.20
N PRO A 68 6.72 11.40 -13.38
CA PRO A 68 6.04 11.12 -14.65
C PRO A 68 4.99 12.17 -15.03
N ILE A 69 4.38 12.80 -14.03
CA ILE A 69 3.36 13.84 -14.21
C ILE A 69 3.96 15.26 -14.23
N GLY A 70 5.29 15.38 -14.22
CA GLY A 70 6.00 16.66 -14.33
C GLY A 70 5.80 17.59 -13.13
N LEU A 71 5.41 17.07 -11.97
CA LEU A 71 5.18 17.88 -10.79
C LEU A 71 6.47 18.08 -10.00
N MET A 72 6.75 19.31 -9.64
CA MET A 72 7.85 19.63 -8.73
C MET A 72 7.41 19.44 -7.29
N ARG A 73 8.23 18.75 -6.51
CA ARG A 73 7.99 18.55 -5.09
C ARG A 73 8.09 19.88 -4.34
N ASN A 74 7.00 20.27 -3.69
CA ASN A 74 6.92 21.46 -2.84
C ASN A 74 6.49 21.15 -1.40
N PHE A 75 6.58 19.88 -0.99
CA PHE A 75 6.23 19.38 0.34
C PHE A 75 7.32 18.45 0.86
N LYS A 76 7.42 18.33 2.19
CA LYS A 76 8.29 17.36 2.87
C LYS A 76 7.51 16.09 3.17
N VAL A 77 8.20 14.96 3.19
CA VAL A 77 7.62 13.68 3.60
C VAL A 77 8.30 13.32 4.92
N ILE A 78 7.52 12.95 5.93
CA ILE A 78 8.04 12.60 7.25
C ILE A 78 7.35 11.33 7.77
N GLU A 79 8.14 10.48 8.44
CA GLU A 79 7.62 9.28 9.08
C GLU A 79 7.29 9.57 10.54
N CYS A 80 6.08 9.18 10.94
CA CYS A 80 5.54 9.36 12.29
C CYS A 80 4.90 8.06 12.76
N SER A 81 5.57 7.37 13.68
CA SER A 81 5.06 6.16 14.29
C SER A 81 3.90 6.44 15.25
N ASN A 82 3.03 5.43 15.41
CA ASN A 82 1.85 5.44 16.28
C ASN A 82 0.79 6.45 15.86
N THR A 83 0.66 6.68 14.56
CA THR A 83 -0.44 7.50 14.00
C THR A 83 -1.48 6.65 13.28
N ASP A 84 -1.13 5.41 12.91
CA ASP A 84 -1.97 4.46 12.17
C ASP A 84 -2.61 5.10 10.92
N ASN A 85 -1.86 6.00 10.26
CA ASN A 85 -2.42 6.86 9.23
C ASN A 85 -1.37 7.39 8.25
N CYS A 86 -1.85 7.99 7.16
CA CYS A 86 -1.11 8.85 6.24
C CYS A 86 -1.96 10.09 5.95
N PHE A 87 -1.37 11.29 6.00
CA PHE A 87 -2.12 12.53 5.82
C PHE A 87 -1.27 13.70 5.31
N ALA A 88 -1.85 14.54 4.47
CA ALA A 88 -1.32 15.84 4.10
C ALA A 88 -1.58 16.88 5.19
N THR A 89 -0.68 17.84 5.40
CA THR A 89 -0.90 18.97 6.31
C THR A 89 0.01 20.16 6.01
N VAL A 90 -0.29 21.33 6.58
CA VAL A 90 0.52 22.54 6.45
C VAL A 90 0.85 23.10 7.82
N LEU A 91 2.13 23.18 8.15
CA LEU A 91 2.61 23.76 9.40
C LEU A 91 3.55 24.93 9.13
N LYS A 92 3.22 26.10 9.65
CA LYS A 92 4.02 27.34 9.51
C LYS A 92 4.37 27.64 8.03
N GLY A 93 3.43 27.40 7.13
CA GLY A 93 3.59 27.61 5.68
C GLY A 93 4.34 26.50 4.93
N GLN A 94 4.88 25.49 5.63
CA GLN A 94 5.51 24.33 5.01
C GLN A 94 4.48 23.19 4.85
N ARG A 95 4.41 22.65 3.63
CA ARG A 95 3.58 21.46 3.30
C ARG A 95 4.29 20.18 3.74
N PHE A 96 3.53 19.25 4.32
CA PHE A 96 3.99 17.95 4.77
C PHE A 96 3.03 16.84 4.35
N ILE A 97 3.58 15.71 3.95
CA ILE A 97 2.90 14.42 4.00
C ILE A 97 3.50 13.65 5.16
N VAL A 98 2.64 13.25 6.10
CA VAL A 98 3.00 12.52 7.32
C VAL A 98 2.44 11.12 7.18
N TYR A 99 3.26 10.09 7.41
CA TYR A 99 2.80 8.71 7.35
C TYR A 99 3.37 7.88 8.48
N ASP A 100 2.63 6.86 8.90
CA ASP A 100 3.13 5.80 9.77
C ASP A 100 3.71 4.66 8.93
N GLY A 101 4.99 4.37 9.10
CA GLY A 101 5.67 3.29 8.37
C GLY A 101 5.08 1.91 8.68
N ALA A 102 4.62 1.66 9.91
CA ALA A 102 4.02 0.39 10.28
C ALA A 102 2.64 0.21 9.62
N PHE A 103 1.83 1.26 9.59
CA PHE A 103 0.55 1.28 8.86
C PHE A 103 0.73 1.01 7.37
N MET A 104 1.69 1.70 6.73
CA MET A 104 1.97 1.53 5.31
C MET A 104 2.48 0.11 5.01
N ALA A 105 3.35 -0.45 5.86
CA ALA A 105 3.82 -1.82 5.70
C ALA A 105 2.69 -2.86 5.88
N GLN A 106 1.83 -2.65 6.88
CA GLN A 106 0.70 -3.54 7.15
C GLN A 106 -0.28 -3.58 5.96
N ILE A 107 -0.61 -2.41 5.38
CA ILE A 107 -1.54 -2.42 4.25
C ILE A 107 -0.92 -3.06 3.01
N GLU A 108 0.38 -2.87 2.76
CA GLU A 108 1.07 -3.56 1.66
C GLU A 108 1.13 -5.07 1.86
N GLU A 109 1.29 -5.52 3.11
CA GLU A 109 1.25 -6.94 3.47
C GLU A 109 -0.14 -7.53 3.29
N GLU A 110 -1.18 -6.86 3.79
CA GLU A 110 -2.57 -7.29 3.67
C GLU A 110 -3.05 -7.34 2.22
N THR A 111 -2.64 -6.36 1.43
CA THR A 111 -3.02 -6.25 0.01
C THR A 111 -2.07 -6.95 -0.93
N GLU A 112 -0.95 -7.45 -0.40
CA GLU A 112 0.14 -8.12 -1.12
C GLU A 112 0.70 -7.31 -2.30
N THR A 113 0.57 -5.98 -2.25
CA THR A 113 0.96 -5.07 -3.33
C THR A 113 1.42 -3.72 -2.80
N ASP A 114 2.33 -3.04 -3.52
CA ASP A 114 2.75 -1.67 -3.19
C ASP A 114 1.71 -0.64 -3.68
N TRP A 115 0.77 -1.06 -4.53
CA TRP A 115 -0.26 -0.19 -5.09
C TRP A 115 -1.15 0.42 -4.03
N SER A 116 -1.32 -0.26 -2.90
CA SER A 116 -2.10 0.26 -1.79
C SER A 116 -1.43 1.48 -1.16
N ALA A 117 -0.15 1.38 -0.83
CA ALA A 117 0.66 2.49 -0.33
C ALA A 117 0.77 3.63 -1.35
N ILE A 118 0.99 3.32 -2.63
CA ILE A 118 1.06 4.33 -3.70
C ILE A 118 -0.28 5.06 -3.84
N SER A 119 -1.40 4.33 -3.77
CA SER A 119 -2.74 4.92 -3.82
C SER A 119 -2.97 5.89 -2.67
N ILE A 120 -2.58 5.52 -1.45
CA ILE A 120 -2.68 6.37 -0.26
C ILE A 120 -1.80 7.62 -0.43
N MET A 121 -0.53 7.46 -0.83
CA MET A 121 0.37 8.58 -1.05
C MET A 121 -0.12 9.53 -2.16
N ALA A 122 -0.63 8.99 -3.26
CA ALA A 122 -1.17 9.78 -4.36
C ALA A 122 -2.41 10.57 -3.92
N HIS A 123 -3.27 9.97 -3.11
CA HIS A 123 -4.41 10.67 -2.51
C HIS A 123 -3.95 11.86 -1.65
N GLU A 124 -2.97 11.68 -0.76
CA GLU A 124 -2.46 12.78 0.08
C GLU A 124 -1.77 13.88 -0.74
N ILE A 125 -1.02 13.51 -1.78
CA ILE A 125 -0.48 14.47 -2.75
C ILE A 125 -1.61 15.26 -3.42
N GLY A 126 -2.73 14.59 -3.75
CA GLY A 126 -3.95 15.21 -4.29
C GLY A 126 -4.46 16.35 -3.42
N HIS A 127 -4.54 16.16 -2.10
CA HIS A 127 -4.95 17.22 -1.17
C HIS A 127 -4.06 18.47 -1.21
N HIS A 128 -2.76 18.31 -1.43
CA HIS A 128 -1.88 19.46 -1.62
C HIS A 128 -2.12 20.15 -2.96
N LEU A 129 -2.23 19.38 -4.05
CA LEU A 129 -2.31 19.93 -5.40
C LEU A 129 -3.66 20.59 -5.70
N GLN A 130 -4.74 20.05 -5.16
CA GLN A 130 -6.11 20.58 -5.31
C GLN A 130 -6.40 21.72 -4.32
N GLY A 131 -5.42 22.10 -3.49
CA GLY A 131 -5.58 23.21 -2.54
C GLY A 131 -6.47 22.88 -1.33
N HIS A 132 -6.79 21.60 -1.10
CA HIS A 132 -7.61 21.15 0.03
C HIS A 132 -7.03 21.54 1.38
N THR A 133 -5.71 21.74 1.43
CA THR A 133 -4.92 22.10 2.62
C THR A 133 -4.85 23.61 2.91
N ILE A 134 -5.43 24.48 2.06
CA ILE A 134 -5.28 25.95 2.17
C ILE A 134 -6.26 26.57 3.17
N ASP A 135 -7.49 26.08 3.24
CA ASP A 135 -8.56 26.66 4.07
C ASP A 135 -8.61 26.05 5.49
N GLY A 136 -7.73 25.11 5.80
CA GLY A 136 -7.68 24.41 7.08
C GLY A 136 -8.88 23.51 7.39
N ARG A 137 -9.78 23.29 6.42
CA ARG A 137 -10.98 22.45 6.58
C ARG A 137 -10.70 21.08 5.97
N GLY A 138 -10.13 20.20 6.78
CA GLY A 138 -9.96 18.77 6.45
C GLY A 138 -11.25 17.97 6.50
N GLY A 139 -11.25 16.79 5.86
CA GLY A 139 -12.36 15.84 5.91
C GLY A 139 -13.67 16.39 5.36
N GLN A 140 -13.68 16.84 4.10
CA GLN A 140 -14.93 17.15 3.40
C GLN A 140 -15.13 16.09 2.32
N PRO A 141 -16.30 15.41 2.27
CA PRO A 141 -16.52 14.31 1.32
C PRO A 141 -16.18 14.68 -0.13
N GLN A 142 -16.43 15.92 -0.55
CA GLN A 142 -16.09 16.37 -1.90
C GLN A 142 -14.57 16.42 -2.15
N LYS A 143 -13.78 16.91 -1.17
CA LYS A 143 -12.31 16.96 -1.25
C LYS A 143 -11.70 15.56 -1.28
N GLU A 144 -12.29 14.61 -0.54
CA GLU A 144 -11.89 13.20 -0.56
C GLU A 144 -12.12 12.57 -1.93
N ILE A 145 -13.28 12.82 -2.57
CA ILE A 145 -13.59 12.33 -3.91
C ILE A 145 -12.64 12.91 -4.97
N GLU A 146 -12.29 14.19 -4.84
CA GLU A 146 -11.32 14.85 -5.72
C GLU A 146 -9.92 14.23 -5.56
N ALA A 147 -9.48 13.95 -4.33
CA ALA A 147 -8.20 13.30 -4.05
C ALA A 147 -8.16 11.84 -4.53
N ASP A 148 -9.24 11.07 -4.32
CA ASP A 148 -9.39 9.71 -4.84
C ASP A 148 -9.36 9.68 -6.38
N LYS A 149 -10.04 10.64 -7.02
CA LYS A 149 -10.00 10.79 -8.49
C LYS A 149 -8.57 11.09 -8.98
N PHE A 150 -7.85 11.98 -8.31
CA PHE A 150 -6.44 12.26 -8.61
C PHE A 150 -5.57 11.00 -8.42
N SER A 151 -5.79 10.25 -7.34
CA SER A 151 -5.09 8.99 -7.09
C SER A 151 -5.28 7.99 -8.23
N GLY A 152 -6.52 7.78 -8.70
CA GLY A 152 -6.81 6.92 -9.84
C GLY A 152 -6.08 7.33 -11.13
N PHE A 153 -6.01 8.64 -11.41
CA PHE A 153 -5.25 9.17 -12.55
C PHE A 153 -3.75 8.86 -12.42
N VAL A 154 -3.17 9.12 -11.25
CA VAL A 154 -1.75 8.85 -10.99
C VAL A 154 -1.44 7.36 -11.12
N LEU A 155 -2.25 6.49 -10.51
CA LEU A 155 -2.04 5.04 -10.55
C LEU A 155 -2.04 4.51 -11.99
N HIS A 156 -2.91 5.04 -12.85
CA HIS A 156 -2.88 4.73 -14.29
C HIS A 156 -1.53 5.07 -14.93
N GLN A 157 -1.05 6.30 -14.75
CA GLN A 157 0.22 6.79 -15.30
C GLN A 157 1.42 5.97 -14.81
N LEU A 158 1.35 5.50 -13.56
CA LEU A 158 2.38 4.64 -12.98
C LEU A 158 2.32 3.19 -13.44
N GLY A 159 1.28 2.82 -14.20
CA GLY A 159 1.17 1.49 -14.79
C GLY A 159 0.13 0.57 -14.17
N ALA A 160 -0.59 0.98 -13.12
CA ALA A 160 -1.58 0.13 -12.46
C ALA A 160 -2.68 -0.29 -13.43
N SER A 161 -3.15 -1.52 -13.30
CA SER A 161 -4.46 -1.93 -13.80
C SER A 161 -5.57 -1.21 -13.03
N LEU A 162 -6.77 -1.20 -13.61
CA LEU A 162 -7.94 -0.62 -12.94
C LEU A 162 -8.21 -1.33 -11.60
N GLU A 163 -8.08 -2.65 -11.56
CA GLU A 163 -8.30 -3.44 -10.34
C GLU A 163 -7.26 -3.10 -9.26
N GLU A 164 -5.99 -3.01 -9.62
CA GLU A 164 -4.91 -2.63 -8.69
C GLU A 164 -5.12 -1.23 -8.12
N SER A 165 -5.65 -0.31 -8.93
CA SER A 165 -5.88 1.08 -8.51
C SER A 165 -6.88 1.20 -7.35
N MET A 166 -7.76 0.22 -7.18
CA MET A 166 -8.85 0.23 -6.20
C MET A 166 -8.53 -0.57 -4.94
N ILE A 167 -7.39 -1.26 -4.87
CA ILE A 167 -7.06 -2.21 -3.80
C ILE A 167 -7.03 -1.54 -2.42
N ALA A 168 -6.43 -0.35 -2.30
CA ALA A 168 -6.35 0.36 -1.01
C ALA A 168 -7.73 0.62 -0.41
N VAL A 169 -8.67 1.17 -1.20
CA VAL A 169 -10.02 1.50 -0.75
C VAL A 169 -10.88 0.25 -0.53
N ARG A 170 -10.64 -0.83 -1.27
CA ARG A 170 -11.30 -2.12 -1.01
C ARG A 170 -10.93 -2.68 0.36
N ALA A 171 -9.65 -2.63 0.71
CA ALA A 171 -9.12 -3.12 1.98
C ALA A 171 -9.50 -2.21 3.17
N LEU A 172 -9.33 -0.89 3.03
CA LEU A 172 -9.42 0.06 4.15
C LEU A 172 -10.71 0.88 4.21
N GLY A 173 -11.51 0.91 3.15
CA GLY A 173 -12.69 1.79 3.08
C GLY A 173 -13.83 1.32 3.99
N ASP A 174 -14.57 2.25 4.55
CA ASP A 174 -15.83 1.98 5.24
C ASP A 174 -17.01 1.88 4.27
N GLU A 175 -17.89 0.90 4.46
CA GLU A 175 -19.10 0.75 3.62
C GLU A 175 -20.10 1.91 3.78
N HIS A 176 -20.02 2.64 4.90
CA HIS A 176 -20.93 3.72 5.24
C HIS A 176 -20.21 5.06 5.22
N ALA A 177 -20.90 6.10 4.76
CA ALA A 177 -20.37 7.45 4.78
C ALA A 177 -20.34 8.01 6.21
N THR A 178 -19.34 8.83 6.49
CA THR A 178 -19.26 9.65 7.71
C THR A 178 -19.40 11.12 7.36
N SER A 179 -19.40 11.99 8.37
CA SER A 179 -19.41 13.45 8.16
C SER A 179 -18.19 13.96 7.41
N THR A 180 -17.08 13.21 7.45
CA THR A 180 -15.78 13.61 6.89
C THR A 180 -15.35 12.78 5.69
N HIS A 181 -15.82 11.53 5.57
CA HIS A 181 -15.38 10.60 4.54
C HIS A 181 -16.57 10.00 3.76
N PRO A 182 -16.49 9.94 2.42
CA PRO A 182 -17.47 9.24 1.60
C PRO A 182 -17.46 7.73 1.88
N ALA A 183 -18.58 7.07 1.61
CA ALA A 183 -18.67 5.61 1.62
C ALA A 183 -17.74 4.99 0.56
N LYS A 184 -17.25 3.77 0.83
CA LYS A 184 -16.39 2.97 -0.05
C LYS A 184 -16.86 2.96 -1.52
N PRO A 185 -18.15 2.74 -1.86
CA PRO A 185 -18.59 2.76 -3.25
C PRO A 185 -18.31 4.08 -3.98
N ALA A 186 -18.46 5.21 -3.30
CA ALA A 186 -18.21 6.53 -3.89
C ALA A 186 -16.71 6.78 -4.12
N ARG A 187 -15.87 6.36 -3.16
CA ARG A 187 -14.40 6.42 -3.27
C ARG A 187 -13.89 5.56 -4.42
N LEU A 188 -14.39 4.31 -4.53
CA LEU A 188 -14.08 3.40 -5.63
C LEU A 188 -14.50 3.96 -6.99
N ASP A 189 -15.68 4.57 -7.08
CA ASP A 189 -16.15 5.22 -8.31
C ASP A 189 -15.26 6.41 -8.71
N ALA A 190 -14.78 7.19 -7.74
CA ALA A 190 -13.87 8.31 -7.98
C ALA A 190 -12.51 7.85 -8.54
N ILE A 191 -11.89 6.86 -7.91
CA ILE A 191 -10.64 6.23 -8.39
C ILE A 191 -10.84 5.71 -9.82
N ARG A 192 -11.92 4.94 -10.04
CA ARG A 192 -12.24 4.38 -11.37
C ARG A 192 -12.39 5.48 -12.42
N LYS A 193 -13.09 6.57 -12.11
CA LYS A 193 -13.24 7.71 -13.03
C LYS A 193 -11.89 8.34 -13.36
N GLY A 194 -11.06 8.60 -12.36
CA GLY A 194 -9.71 9.15 -12.56
C GLY A 194 -8.83 8.26 -13.44
N TRP A 195 -8.86 6.95 -13.20
CA TRP A 195 -8.13 5.97 -14.00
C TRP A 195 -8.62 5.92 -15.46
N LEU A 196 -9.95 5.89 -15.68
CA LEU A 196 -10.54 5.85 -17.03
C LEU A 196 -10.29 7.15 -17.81
N GLU A 197 -10.32 8.31 -17.15
CA GLU A 197 -9.97 9.58 -17.77
C GLU A 197 -8.50 9.59 -18.20
N ALA A 198 -7.60 9.08 -17.36
CA ALA A 198 -6.18 8.91 -17.71
C ALA A 198 -5.99 7.96 -18.90
N GLU A 199 -6.70 6.83 -18.95
CA GLU A 199 -6.68 5.90 -20.08
C GLU A 199 -7.20 6.53 -21.37
N ALA A 200 -8.24 7.36 -21.29
CA ALA A 200 -8.76 8.09 -22.45
C ALA A 200 -7.78 9.14 -23.00
N MET A 201 -7.05 9.82 -22.11
CA MET A 201 -6.05 10.84 -22.49
C MET A 201 -4.72 10.23 -22.93
N TYR A 202 -4.29 9.16 -22.26
CA TYR A 202 -2.97 8.56 -22.39
C TYR A 202 -3.10 7.03 -22.52
N PRO A 203 -3.69 6.53 -23.61
CA PRO A 203 -3.92 5.09 -23.77
C PRO A 203 -2.58 4.35 -23.75
N LYS A 204 -2.47 3.31 -22.92
CA LYS A 204 -1.28 2.44 -22.92
C LYS A 204 -1.22 1.77 -24.30
N SER A 205 -0.08 1.89 -24.99
CA SER A 205 0.14 1.43 -26.39
C SER A 205 -0.76 0.27 -26.80
N ARG A 206 -1.68 0.56 -27.71
CA ARG A 206 -2.74 -0.35 -28.15
C ARG A 206 -2.13 -1.37 -29.11
N THR A 207 -1.63 -2.50 -28.61
CA THR A 207 -1.58 -3.70 -29.45
C THR A 207 -3.01 -4.05 -29.81
N LEU A 208 -3.41 -3.67 -31.01
CA LEU A 208 -4.68 -4.03 -31.65
C LEU A 208 -4.84 -5.55 -31.67
N VAL A 209 -5.52 -6.11 -30.68
CA VAL A 209 -6.08 -7.46 -30.79
C VAL A 209 -7.55 -7.29 -31.11
N LYS A 210 -7.92 -7.70 -32.33
CA LYS A 210 -9.30 -7.79 -32.80
C LYS A 210 -10.08 -8.73 -31.88
N THR A 211 -11.22 -8.26 -31.40
CA THR A 211 -12.21 -8.98 -30.59
C THR A 211 -12.74 -10.22 -31.32
N PRO A 212 -12.81 -11.39 -30.67
CA PRO A 212 -13.81 -12.40 -30.98
C PRO A 212 -15.04 -12.23 -30.08
N THR A 213 -16.19 -12.39 -30.72
CA THR A 213 -17.56 -12.13 -30.30
C THR A 213 -17.99 -12.85 -29.01
N ALA A 214 -18.89 -12.20 -28.26
CA ALA A 214 -19.49 -12.63 -27.02
C ALA A 214 -20.28 -13.95 -27.09
N MET A 215 -20.26 -14.73 -26.01
CA MET A 215 -21.28 -15.73 -25.68
C MET A 215 -21.93 -15.38 -24.34
N ALA A 216 -23.27 -15.36 -24.35
CA ALA A 216 -24.16 -14.97 -23.26
C ALA A 216 -24.30 -16.04 -22.14
N PRO A 217 -24.79 -15.68 -20.94
CA PRO A 217 -24.78 -16.53 -19.75
C PRO A 217 -26.04 -17.41 -19.60
N LYS A 218 -25.95 -18.47 -18.78
CA LYS A 218 -27.05 -19.37 -18.37
C LYS A 218 -26.79 -19.90 -16.95
N PRO A 219 -27.81 -20.39 -16.19
CA PRO A 219 -28.60 -19.60 -15.26
C PRO A 219 -28.43 -20.03 -13.78
N VAL A 220 -28.87 -19.16 -12.89
CA VAL A 220 -28.96 -19.32 -11.43
C VAL A 220 -29.98 -20.38 -11.02
N VAL A 221 -29.64 -21.23 -10.04
CA VAL A 221 -30.61 -21.95 -9.20
C VAL A 221 -30.31 -21.65 -7.73
N SER A 222 -31.36 -21.18 -7.05
CA SER A 222 -31.44 -20.85 -5.63
C SER A 222 -32.03 -22.02 -4.87
N THR A 223 -31.47 -22.36 -3.71
CA THR A 223 -32.24 -22.86 -2.55
C THR A 223 -31.55 -22.46 -1.24
N SER A 224 -32.37 -22.08 -0.27
CA SER A 224 -32.11 -21.41 1.01
C SER A 224 -31.75 -22.33 2.20
N ASN A 225 -30.76 -21.91 3.03
CA ASN A 225 -30.66 -21.74 4.52
C ASN A 225 -31.41 -22.68 5.52
N PRO A 226 -31.08 -22.68 6.85
CA PRO A 226 -29.89 -22.19 7.60
C PRO A 226 -29.40 -23.11 8.77
N VAL A 227 -28.35 -22.67 9.52
CA VAL A 227 -28.22 -22.58 11.01
C VAL A 227 -26.90 -23.08 11.64
N ALA A 228 -26.32 -22.16 12.44
CA ALA A 228 -25.55 -22.26 13.70
C ALA A 228 -24.02 -22.48 13.72
N ALA A 229 -23.43 -21.57 14.49
CA ALA A 229 -22.04 -21.46 14.92
C ALA A 229 -21.65 -22.47 16.01
N SER A 230 -20.35 -22.75 16.11
CA SER A 230 -19.68 -22.79 17.42
C SER A 230 -18.19 -22.45 17.29
N ARG A 231 -17.73 -21.59 18.20
CA ARG A 231 -16.34 -21.22 18.46
C ARG A 231 -15.65 -22.38 19.19
N SER A 232 -14.37 -22.60 18.90
CA SER A 232 -13.47 -23.21 19.89
C SER A 232 -12.08 -22.57 19.84
N VAL A 233 -11.58 -22.28 21.04
CA VAL A 233 -10.32 -21.59 21.37
C VAL A 233 -9.24 -22.65 21.55
N ILE A 234 -8.04 -22.45 21.00
CA ILE A 234 -6.86 -23.27 21.35
C ILE A 234 -5.63 -22.38 21.56
N ALA A 235 -5.01 -22.56 22.73
CA ALA A 235 -3.79 -21.92 23.22
C ALA A 235 -2.50 -22.43 22.51
N PRO A 236 -1.34 -21.76 22.66
CA PRO A 236 -0.20 -21.93 21.74
C PRO A 236 0.60 -23.20 22.02
N LYS A 237 1.01 -23.90 20.97
CA LYS A 237 1.90 -25.07 21.04
C LYS A 237 3.36 -24.69 20.72
N ALA A 238 4.26 -25.30 21.48
CA ALA A 238 5.72 -25.31 21.32
C ALA A 238 6.16 -25.86 19.94
N PRO A 239 7.43 -25.68 19.50
CA PRO A 239 7.81 -25.78 18.09
C PRO A 239 7.78 -27.23 17.59
N VAL A 240 6.99 -27.46 16.53
CA VAL A 240 6.75 -28.76 15.92
C VAL A 240 7.79 -29.01 14.83
N ARG A 241 8.48 -30.15 14.89
CA ARG A 241 9.25 -30.72 13.77
C ARG A 241 8.28 -30.87 12.60
N ALA A 242 8.45 -30.11 11.51
CA ALA A 242 7.52 -30.10 10.39
C ALA A 242 7.32 -31.52 9.84
N SER A 243 6.09 -32.02 9.91
CA SER A 243 5.68 -33.29 9.31
C SER A 243 5.66 -33.12 7.79
N VAL A 244 6.53 -33.85 7.08
CA VAL A 244 6.56 -33.89 5.61
C VAL A 244 5.33 -34.66 5.11
N GLY A 245 4.71 -34.17 4.03
CA GLY A 245 3.50 -34.74 3.43
C GLY A 245 2.27 -33.83 3.57
N CYS A 246 1.08 -34.39 3.34
CA CYS A 246 -0.17 -33.68 3.57
C CYS A 246 -0.39 -33.46 5.07
N VAL A 247 -0.45 -32.20 5.50
CA VAL A 247 -0.56 -31.82 6.92
C VAL A 247 -1.96 -31.36 7.33
N SER A 248 -2.81 -31.04 6.37
CA SER A 248 -4.22 -30.72 6.58
C SER A 248 -5.01 -30.75 5.28
N GLY A 249 -6.31 -31.01 5.36
CA GLY A 249 -7.21 -30.98 4.20
C GLY A 249 -7.05 -32.20 3.30
N ASP A 250 -7.46 -32.04 2.04
CA ASP A 250 -7.36 -33.05 0.99
C ASP A 250 -6.28 -32.63 -0.01
N CYS A 251 -5.17 -33.38 -0.04
CA CYS A 251 -4.06 -33.14 -0.95
C CYS A 251 -4.09 -34.03 -2.19
N GLU A 252 -5.20 -34.74 -2.44
CA GLU A 252 -5.41 -35.54 -3.66
C GLU A 252 -6.40 -34.83 -4.59
N ASP A 253 -7.64 -34.59 -4.13
CA ASP A 253 -8.73 -34.05 -4.98
C ASP A 253 -9.57 -32.98 -4.26
N GLY A 254 -8.90 -32.02 -3.61
CA GLY A 254 -9.58 -30.96 -2.89
C GLY A 254 -8.64 -29.86 -2.40
N THR A 255 -9.01 -29.16 -1.33
CA THR A 255 -8.15 -28.12 -0.74
C THR A 255 -7.32 -28.69 0.40
N GLY A 256 -6.00 -28.56 0.29
CA GLY A 256 -5.05 -29.14 1.22
C GLY A 256 -3.88 -28.23 1.55
N SER A 257 -3.08 -28.64 2.54
CA SER A 257 -1.75 -28.08 2.80
C SER A 257 -0.73 -29.20 2.81
N PHE A 258 0.29 -29.09 1.97
CA PHE A 258 1.34 -30.09 1.81
C PHE A 258 2.70 -29.47 2.14
N ILE A 259 3.51 -30.17 2.94
CA ILE A 259 4.89 -29.78 3.27
C ILE A 259 5.85 -30.70 2.52
N TYR A 260 6.70 -30.11 1.69
CA TYR A 260 7.72 -30.83 0.93
C TYR A 260 8.93 -31.18 1.80
N PRO A 261 9.73 -32.19 1.42
CA PRO A 261 10.98 -32.51 2.12
C PRO A 261 11.98 -31.34 2.21
N THR A 262 11.87 -30.37 1.31
CA THR A 262 12.67 -29.12 1.31
C THR A 262 12.27 -28.14 2.42
N GLY A 263 11.16 -28.41 3.12
CA GLY A 263 10.52 -27.48 4.06
C GLY A 263 9.60 -26.46 3.40
N GLU A 264 9.61 -26.35 2.06
CA GLU A 264 8.62 -25.55 1.33
C GLU A 264 7.21 -26.10 1.56
N ARG A 265 6.21 -25.23 1.48
CA ARG A 265 4.81 -25.59 1.72
C ARG A 265 3.95 -25.11 0.57
N TYR A 266 2.94 -25.89 0.22
CA TYR A 266 1.84 -25.44 -0.63
C TYR A 266 0.53 -25.50 0.17
N THR A 267 -0.33 -24.50 -0.01
CA THR A 267 -1.70 -24.50 0.49
C THR A 267 -2.61 -24.02 -0.61
N GLY A 268 -3.56 -24.84 -1.03
CA GLY A 268 -4.42 -24.54 -2.18
C GLY A 268 -5.18 -25.78 -2.65
N GLU A 269 -5.72 -25.67 -3.86
CA GLU A 269 -6.44 -26.76 -4.50
C GLU A 269 -5.47 -27.82 -5.08
N PHE A 270 -5.94 -29.07 -5.08
CA PHE A 270 -5.30 -30.25 -5.62
C PHE A 270 -6.28 -30.98 -6.54
N GLU A 271 -5.75 -31.55 -7.62
CA GLU A 271 -6.46 -32.46 -8.53
C GLU A 271 -5.51 -33.60 -8.88
N GLU A 272 -5.93 -34.85 -8.65
CA GLU A 272 -5.11 -36.06 -8.83
C GLU A 272 -3.73 -36.00 -8.13
N GLY A 273 -3.65 -35.33 -6.98
CA GLY A 273 -2.43 -35.15 -6.19
C GLY A 273 -1.53 -34.00 -6.66
N ASP A 274 -1.88 -33.32 -7.75
CA ASP A 274 -1.14 -32.21 -8.33
C ASP A 274 -1.73 -30.86 -7.90
N LYS A 275 -0.87 -29.83 -7.74
CA LYS A 275 -1.36 -28.47 -7.47
C LYS A 275 -2.21 -27.99 -8.65
N HIS A 276 -3.44 -27.57 -8.35
CA HIS A 276 -4.42 -27.07 -9.29
C HIS A 276 -5.09 -25.80 -8.73
N GLY A 277 -5.84 -25.06 -9.56
CA GLY A 277 -6.71 -23.97 -9.10
C GLY A 277 -5.96 -22.86 -8.39
N GLU A 278 -6.60 -22.22 -7.40
CA GLU A 278 -5.94 -21.19 -6.60
C GLU A 278 -5.07 -21.81 -5.49
N GLY A 279 -3.88 -21.26 -5.31
CA GLY A 279 -2.99 -21.72 -4.26
C GLY A 279 -1.90 -20.73 -3.88
N THR A 280 -1.22 -21.06 -2.78
CA THR A 280 -0.08 -20.31 -2.24
C THR A 280 1.08 -21.26 -1.98
N GLU A 281 2.22 -20.99 -2.62
CA GLU A 281 3.51 -21.61 -2.29
C GLU A 281 4.24 -20.75 -1.28
N TYR A 282 4.89 -21.40 -0.32
CA TYR A 282 5.72 -20.79 0.70
C TYR A 282 7.14 -21.35 0.62
N TYR A 283 8.10 -20.46 0.83
CA TYR A 283 9.48 -20.84 1.12
C TYR A 283 9.57 -21.60 2.45
N ALA A 284 10.67 -22.32 2.66
CA ALA A 284 10.92 -23.07 3.90
C ALA A 284 11.00 -22.22 5.18
N ASP A 285 11.23 -20.91 5.04
CA ASP A 285 11.20 -19.93 6.14
C ASP A 285 9.77 -19.41 6.44
N GLY A 286 8.76 -19.94 5.73
CA GLY A 286 7.36 -19.57 5.87
C GLY A 286 6.95 -18.33 5.06
N LYS A 287 7.88 -17.63 4.39
CA LYS A 287 7.52 -16.49 3.54
C LYS A 287 6.78 -16.96 2.29
N ILE A 288 5.81 -16.18 1.83
CA ILE A 288 5.12 -16.45 0.56
C ILE A 288 6.15 -16.40 -0.58
N LYS A 289 6.13 -17.43 -1.43
CA LYS A 289 6.93 -17.57 -2.65
C LYS A 289 6.11 -17.24 -3.87
N TYR A 290 4.88 -17.74 -3.92
CA TYR A 290 3.95 -17.47 -5.00
C TYR A 290 2.52 -17.56 -4.48
N LYS A 291 1.64 -16.72 -5.02
CA LYS A 291 0.19 -16.82 -4.86
C LYS A 291 -0.48 -16.61 -6.20
N GLY A 292 -1.37 -17.51 -6.59
CA GLY A 292 -2.07 -17.42 -7.87
C GLY A 292 -2.54 -18.78 -8.35
N ASN A 293 -2.78 -18.87 -9.64
CA ASN A 293 -3.33 -20.09 -10.24
C ASN A 293 -2.25 -21.13 -10.54
N PHE A 294 -2.66 -22.40 -10.45
CA PHE A 294 -1.89 -23.59 -10.74
C PHE A 294 -2.63 -24.50 -11.71
N ARG A 295 -1.86 -25.24 -12.50
CA ARG A 295 -2.32 -26.34 -13.34
C ARG A 295 -1.22 -27.38 -13.45
N ASP A 296 -1.52 -28.63 -13.11
CA ASP A 296 -0.60 -29.77 -13.21
C ASP A 296 0.76 -29.47 -12.53
N ASN A 297 0.73 -28.98 -11.28
CA ASN A 297 1.89 -28.49 -10.51
C ASN A 297 2.61 -27.24 -11.02
N LEU A 298 2.18 -26.64 -12.14
CA LEU A 298 2.81 -25.47 -12.74
C LEU A 298 2.01 -24.20 -12.44
N ARG A 299 2.71 -23.11 -12.16
CA ARG A 299 2.09 -21.78 -12.07
C ARG A 299 1.55 -21.39 -13.45
N TRP A 300 0.30 -20.97 -13.45
CA TRP A 300 -0.47 -20.67 -14.64
C TRP A 300 -1.34 -19.42 -14.40
N ASP A 301 -1.85 -18.83 -15.47
CA ASP A 301 -2.68 -17.62 -15.47
C ASP A 301 -2.11 -16.51 -14.57
N TYR A 302 -2.95 -15.73 -13.91
CA TYR A 302 -2.48 -14.62 -13.09
C TYR A 302 -1.96 -15.10 -11.73
N GLY A 303 -0.84 -14.51 -11.31
CA GLY A 303 -0.29 -14.72 -9.98
C GLY A 303 0.76 -13.66 -9.60
N ILE A 304 1.20 -13.73 -8.35
CA ILE A 304 2.24 -12.89 -7.78
C ILE A 304 3.37 -13.80 -7.28
N TYR A 305 4.57 -13.60 -7.81
CA TYR A 305 5.78 -14.29 -7.35
C TYR A 305 6.63 -13.35 -6.52
N PHE A 306 7.03 -13.79 -5.34
CA PHE A 306 7.88 -13.05 -4.41
C PHE A 306 9.28 -13.66 -4.42
N TYR A 307 10.26 -12.91 -4.89
CA TYR A 307 11.64 -13.35 -4.97
C TYR A 307 12.36 -13.14 -3.63
N ARG A 308 13.34 -14.01 -3.33
CA ARG A 308 14.10 -13.93 -2.06
C ARG A 308 14.95 -12.66 -1.93
N ASN A 309 15.27 -12.01 -3.04
CA ASN A 309 15.98 -10.73 -3.05
C ASN A 309 15.07 -9.53 -2.73
N GLY A 310 13.78 -9.75 -2.48
CA GLY A 310 12.79 -8.70 -2.20
C GLY A 310 12.07 -8.18 -3.45
N ASP A 311 12.46 -8.61 -4.65
CA ASP A 311 11.73 -8.31 -5.86
C ASP A 311 10.40 -9.08 -5.87
N LYS A 312 9.43 -8.61 -6.65
CA LYS A 312 8.22 -9.38 -6.95
C LYS A 312 7.80 -9.23 -8.40
N TYR A 313 7.07 -10.19 -8.93
CA TYR A 313 6.40 -10.08 -10.23
C TYR A 313 4.92 -10.34 -10.03
N ALA A 314 4.06 -9.43 -10.50
CA ALA A 314 2.62 -9.63 -10.55
C ALA A 314 2.16 -9.61 -12.01
N GLY A 315 1.58 -10.70 -12.48
CA GLY A 315 1.20 -10.80 -13.88
C GLY A 315 0.85 -12.21 -14.30
N TRP A 316 0.78 -12.39 -15.63
CA TRP A 316 0.47 -13.67 -16.24
C TRP A 316 1.66 -14.63 -16.20
N PHE A 317 1.39 -15.90 -15.96
CA PHE A 317 2.29 -17.05 -15.93
C PHE A 317 1.82 -18.12 -16.91
N GLN A 318 2.78 -18.81 -17.49
CA GLN A 318 2.55 -20.04 -18.24
C GLN A 318 3.70 -20.99 -17.97
N LYS A 319 3.43 -22.22 -17.52
CA LYS A 319 4.47 -23.22 -17.21
C LYS A 319 5.57 -22.68 -16.28
N ASN A 320 5.19 -22.10 -15.14
CA ASN A 320 6.11 -21.51 -14.14
C ASN A 320 6.85 -20.23 -14.55
N VAL A 321 6.71 -19.73 -15.78
CA VAL A 321 7.42 -18.53 -16.23
C VAL A 321 6.47 -17.35 -16.50
N PRO A 322 6.89 -16.11 -16.21
CA PRO A 322 6.18 -14.91 -16.66
C PRO A 322 5.89 -14.96 -18.16
N ASN A 323 4.62 -14.89 -18.53
CA ASN A 323 4.18 -14.97 -19.92
C ASN A 323 2.83 -14.26 -20.09
N GLY A 324 2.82 -13.13 -20.79
CA GLY A 324 1.71 -12.20 -20.88
C GLY A 324 1.99 -10.89 -20.13
N LYS A 325 0.96 -10.10 -19.87
CA LYS A 325 1.13 -8.80 -19.21
C LYS A 325 1.59 -8.97 -17.76
N GLY A 326 2.47 -8.10 -17.30
CA GLY A 326 2.88 -8.12 -15.91
C GLY A 326 3.66 -6.89 -15.52
N THR A 327 3.86 -6.77 -14.22
CA THR A 327 4.77 -5.81 -13.66
C THR A 327 5.83 -6.53 -12.84
N TYR A 328 7.09 -6.30 -13.15
CA TYR A 328 8.20 -6.61 -12.26
C TYR A 328 8.40 -5.45 -11.31
N TYR A 329 8.61 -5.75 -10.03
CA TYR A 329 8.83 -4.80 -8.96
C TYR A 329 10.19 -5.12 -8.37
N PHE A 330 11.10 -4.18 -8.49
CA PHE A 330 12.43 -4.30 -7.93
C PHE A 330 12.38 -3.88 -6.46
N SER A 331 13.19 -4.54 -5.64
CA SER A 331 13.37 -4.28 -4.20
C SER A 331 13.84 -2.86 -3.92
N ASP A 332 14.45 -2.19 -4.90
CA ASP A 332 14.80 -0.77 -4.82
C ASP A 332 13.62 0.18 -5.09
N GLY A 333 12.43 -0.33 -5.40
CA GLY A 333 11.22 0.43 -5.67
C GLY A 333 10.99 0.78 -7.15
N GLU A 334 11.93 0.46 -8.05
CA GLU A 334 11.68 0.55 -9.49
C GLU A 334 10.68 -0.51 -9.95
N ARG A 335 10.03 -0.27 -11.09
CA ARG A 335 9.11 -1.23 -11.69
C ARG A 335 9.22 -1.25 -13.20
N LEU A 336 9.07 -2.45 -13.76
CA LEU A 336 9.00 -2.68 -15.19
C LEU A 336 7.62 -3.24 -15.55
N VAL A 337 6.78 -2.39 -16.13
CA VAL A 337 5.51 -2.81 -16.73
C VAL A 337 5.78 -3.22 -18.16
N SER A 338 5.51 -4.47 -18.50
CA SER A 338 5.78 -5.00 -19.84
C SER A 338 4.84 -6.16 -20.16
N THR A 339 4.88 -6.59 -21.42
CA THR A 339 4.44 -7.94 -21.77
C THR A 339 5.66 -8.84 -21.68
N PHE A 340 5.53 -10.00 -21.08
CA PHE A 340 6.61 -10.96 -20.90
C PHE A 340 6.41 -12.14 -21.83
N LYS A 341 7.49 -12.66 -22.41
CA LYS A 341 7.50 -13.91 -23.17
C LYS A 341 8.64 -14.77 -22.65
N ASN A 342 8.31 -15.96 -22.13
CA ASN A 342 9.28 -16.89 -21.55
C ASN A 342 10.18 -16.24 -20.47
N GLY A 343 9.56 -15.44 -19.58
CA GLY A 343 10.26 -14.76 -18.49
C GLY A 343 10.95 -13.45 -18.87
N GLN A 344 11.03 -13.10 -20.16
CA GLN A 344 11.72 -11.89 -20.63
C GLN A 344 10.71 -10.81 -21.01
N PRO A 345 10.94 -9.54 -20.63
CA PRO A 345 10.12 -8.44 -21.13
C PRO A 345 10.32 -8.29 -22.64
N ILE A 346 9.22 -8.13 -23.36
CA ILE A 346 9.24 -7.76 -24.78
C ILE A 346 8.94 -6.26 -24.91
N GLN A 347 9.73 -5.58 -25.76
CA GLN A 347 9.54 -4.18 -26.11
C GLN A 347 8.45 -4.01 -27.17
#